data_AF-A0A6P6YHU2-F1
#
_entry.id   AF-A0A6P6YHU2-F1
#
_cell.length_a   1.000
_cell.length_b   1.000
_cell.length_c   1.000
_cell.angle_alpha   90.00
_cell.angle_beta   90.00
_cell.angle_gamma   90.00
#
_symmetry.space_group_name_H-M   'P 1'
#
loop_
_entity.id
_entity.type
_entity.pdbx_description
1 polymer ?
#
loop_
_entity_poly.entity_id
_entity_poly.type
_entity_poly.pdbx_seq_one_letter_code
_entity_poly.pdbx_strand_id
1 'polypeptide(L)'
;MVPQLFKTSVINTIIYSSGIAPRLFYTDHQHKVYELINGRAYNYNDDCDEKQVKKLAKTLAKFHSLNVPISNDSQQRWSMTMENIELMPFYDVFRDKSYLPLIEKDEQLRQEYYEFAKNIDIIKLNKDIFRLCYRICDQTKTIVFSHNDFNRNNRIINNDQIVLIDFDYSTYYHRGNDIGRYFSNYKHHDNMFGDEGFPNDEEMNIFLDEYRHEFVRNFFKFNNSNNDDYIDEILNNHHYSLQQLRAESKAFTLLAYIIDTYFGLWQFTLDPNGSRGKYFLNVAKTRGMELKCLIQRFINDNDHMQFAHLTCD
;
A
#
# COMPACT_ATOMS: atom_id res chain seq x y z
N MET A 1 26.35 -4.91 4.23
CA MET A 1 26.68 -4.06 3.06
C MET A 1 26.64 -4.83 1.75
N VAL A 2 27.48 -5.86 1.52
CA VAL A 2 27.43 -6.73 0.31
C VAL A 2 26.04 -7.36 0.03
N PRO A 3 25.24 -7.78 1.02
CA PRO A 3 23.94 -8.40 0.76
C PRO A 3 22.91 -7.47 0.11
N GLN A 4 22.95 -6.17 0.39
CA GLN A 4 21.96 -5.22 -0.14
C GLN A 4 22.23 -4.91 -1.62
N LEU A 5 23.49 -4.70 -2.00
CA LEU A 5 23.90 -4.48 -3.39
C LEU A 5 23.54 -5.69 -4.27
N PHE A 6 23.80 -6.89 -3.75
CA PHE A 6 23.43 -8.14 -4.42
C PHE A 6 21.91 -8.27 -4.57
N LYS A 7 21.15 -8.00 -3.50
CA LYS A 7 19.68 -7.99 -3.52
C LYS A 7 19.14 -7.03 -4.59
N THR A 8 19.63 -5.78 -4.62
CA THR A 8 19.25 -4.77 -5.63
C THR A 8 19.55 -5.25 -7.04
N SER A 9 20.74 -5.78 -7.30
CA SER A 9 21.14 -6.22 -8.65
C SER A 9 20.29 -7.39 -9.15
N VAL A 10 20.03 -8.37 -8.29
CA VAL A 10 19.18 -9.55 -8.57
C VAL A 10 17.74 -9.13 -8.86
N ILE A 11 17.14 -8.31 -7.99
CA ILE A 11 15.79 -7.80 -8.17
C ILE A 11 15.69 -7.09 -9.53
N ASN A 12 16.58 -6.12 -9.79
CA ASN A 12 16.53 -5.30 -11.00
C ASN A 12 16.68 -6.13 -12.29
N THR A 13 17.52 -7.16 -12.28
CA THR A 13 17.70 -8.04 -13.45
C THR A 13 16.39 -8.78 -13.78
N ILE A 14 15.68 -9.28 -12.77
CA ILE A 14 14.45 -10.06 -12.96
C ILE A 14 13.29 -9.16 -13.38
N ILE A 15 13.08 -8.05 -12.67
CA ILE A 15 11.97 -7.12 -13.00
C ILE A 15 12.17 -6.49 -14.39
N TYR A 16 13.40 -6.14 -14.76
CA TYR A 16 13.70 -5.62 -16.10
C TYR A 16 13.40 -6.66 -17.18
N SER A 17 13.81 -7.91 -16.97
CA SER A 17 13.55 -9.02 -17.91
C SER A 17 12.05 -9.31 -18.10
N SER A 18 11.21 -8.89 -17.15
CA SER A 18 9.75 -9.00 -17.26
C SER A 18 9.07 -7.84 -18.01
N GLY A 19 9.83 -6.82 -18.40
CA GLY A 19 9.36 -5.70 -19.22
C GLY A 19 8.54 -4.63 -18.49
N ILE A 20 8.56 -4.61 -17.15
CA ILE A 20 7.74 -3.70 -16.33
C ILE A 20 8.57 -2.71 -15.49
N ALA A 21 9.89 -2.65 -15.71
CA ALA A 21 10.81 -1.82 -14.94
C ALA A 21 11.90 -1.22 -15.86
N PRO A 22 12.47 -0.04 -15.51
CA PRO A 22 13.60 0.53 -16.23
C PRO A 22 14.85 -0.34 -16.09
N ARG A 23 15.76 -0.27 -17.08
CA ARG A 23 17.07 -0.89 -16.95
C ARG A 23 17.89 -0.22 -15.84
N LEU A 24 18.50 -1.00 -14.95
CA LEU A 24 19.54 -0.52 -14.03
C LEU A 24 20.90 -0.56 -14.75
N PHE A 25 21.55 0.60 -14.93
CA PHE A 25 22.88 0.70 -15.51
C PHE A 25 24.00 0.57 -14.48
N TYR A 26 23.80 1.11 -13.29
CA TYR A 26 24.81 1.14 -12.24
C TYR A 26 24.17 1.16 -10.86
N THR A 27 24.81 0.49 -9.90
CA THR A 27 24.49 0.63 -8.47
C THR A 27 25.76 0.49 -7.64
N ASP A 28 25.88 1.32 -6.61
CA ASP A 28 26.80 1.13 -5.49
C ASP A 28 26.01 1.18 -4.16
N HIS A 29 26.71 1.39 -3.05
CA HIS A 29 26.12 1.46 -1.71
C HIS A 29 25.40 2.79 -1.39
N GLN A 30 25.52 3.79 -2.25
CA GLN A 30 24.97 5.15 -2.09
C GLN A 30 24.14 5.62 -3.29
N HIS A 31 24.35 5.03 -4.47
CA HIS A 31 23.87 5.54 -5.75
C HIS A 31 23.28 4.42 -6.61
N LYS A 32 22.31 4.79 -7.44
CA LYS A 32 21.72 3.97 -8.49
C LYS A 32 21.55 4.83 -9.74
N VAL A 33 21.83 4.27 -10.91
CA VAL A 33 21.63 4.92 -12.21
C VAL A 33 20.73 4.04 -13.05
N TYR A 34 19.55 4.57 -13.37
CA TYR A 34 18.53 3.90 -14.15
C TYR A 34 18.43 4.48 -15.57
N GLU A 35 17.84 3.72 -16.46
CA GLU A 35 17.29 4.20 -17.72
C GLU A 35 16.30 5.35 -17.48
N LEU A 36 16.44 6.40 -18.29
CA LEU A 36 15.46 7.48 -18.32
C LEU A 36 14.20 7.01 -19.05
N ILE A 37 13.10 6.93 -18.32
CA ILE A 37 11.79 6.65 -18.89
C ILE A 37 11.16 7.97 -19.35
N ASN A 38 11.07 8.16 -20.66
CA ASN A 38 10.37 9.31 -21.26
C ASN A 38 8.86 9.11 -21.18
N GLY A 39 8.30 9.33 -19.98
CA GLY A 39 6.88 9.17 -19.69
C GLY A 39 6.36 10.23 -18.72
N ARG A 40 5.11 10.07 -18.32
CA ARG A 40 4.50 10.89 -17.26
C ARG A 40 4.06 10.02 -16.09
N ALA A 41 4.00 10.59 -14.89
CA ALA A 41 3.39 9.91 -13.77
C ALA A 41 1.91 9.58 -14.06
N TYR A 42 1.48 8.43 -13.58
CA TYR A 42 0.08 8.04 -13.50
C TYR A 42 -0.68 9.06 -12.63
N ASN A 43 -1.89 9.46 -13.03
CA ASN A 43 -2.66 10.49 -12.35
C ASN A 43 -4.16 10.17 -12.28
N TYR A 44 -4.92 11.10 -11.69
CA TYR A 44 -6.37 11.03 -11.55
C TYR A 44 -7.11 10.60 -12.83
N ASN A 45 -6.75 11.18 -13.99
CA ASN A 45 -7.45 10.88 -15.24
C ASN A 45 -7.25 9.42 -15.68
N ASP A 46 -6.13 8.81 -15.28
CA ASP A 46 -5.87 7.40 -15.56
C ASP A 46 -6.71 6.47 -14.66
N ASP A 47 -6.99 6.88 -13.42
CA ASP A 47 -7.94 6.16 -12.55
C ASP A 47 -9.38 6.28 -13.06
N CYS A 48 -9.69 7.33 -13.83
CA CYS A 48 -10.98 7.52 -14.49
C CYS A 48 -11.13 6.71 -15.79
N ASP A 49 -10.03 6.25 -16.39
CA ASP A 49 -10.06 5.41 -17.59
C ASP A 49 -9.98 3.92 -17.21
N GLU A 50 -11.12 3.22 -17.33
CA GLU A 50 -11.22 1.78 -17.08
C GLU A 50 -10.14 0.96 -17.80
N LYS A 51 -9.76 1.35 -19.02
CA LYS A 51 -8.70 0.63 -19.77
C LYS A 51 -7.35 0.78 -19.10
N GLN A 52 -7.04 1.96 -18.56
CA GLN A 52 -5.80 2.21 -17.82
C GLN A 52 -5.81 1.51 -16.47
N VAL A 53 -6.93 1.51 -15.75
CA VAL A 53 -7.11 0.74 -14.51
C VAL A 53 -6.84 -0.74 -14.74
N LYS A 54 -7.42 -1.33 -15.80
CA LYS A 54 -7.18 -2.72 -16.20
C LYS A 54 -5.73 -3.00 -16.59
N LYS A 55 -5.07 -2.07 -17.31
CA LYS A 55 -3.63 -2.18 -17.61
C LYS A 55 -2.78 -2.17 -16.34
N LEU A 56 -3.11 -1.32 -15.37
CA LEU A 56 -2.40 -1.26 -14.10
C LEU A 56 -2.57 -2.57 -13.32
N ALA A 57 -3.81 -3.09 -13.26
CA ALA A 57 -4.12 -4.37 -12.64
C ALA A 57 -3.26 -5.52 -13.22
N LYS A 58 -3.16 -5.59 -14.55
CA LYS A 58 -2.30 -6.58 -15.23
C LYS A 58 -0.83 -6.40 -14.92
N THR A 59 -0.37 -5.16 -14.89
CA THR A 59 1.04 -4.83 -14.61
C THR A 59 1.43 -5.26 -13.20
N LEU A 60 0.58 -4.95 -12.22
CA LEU A 60 0.79 -5.38 -10.84
C LEU A 60 0.68 -6.90 -10.68
N ALA A 61 -0.29 -7.55 -11.34
CA ALA A 61 -0.42 -9.01 -11.32
C ALA A 61 0.85 -9.70 -11.84
N LYS A 62 1.40 -9.23 -12.97
CA LYS A 62 2.68 -9.71 -13.52
C LYS A 62 3.83 -9.52 -12.54
N PHE A 63 3.94 -8.34 -11.93
CA PHE A 63 4.96 -8.06 -10.92
C PHE A 63 4.86 -9.02 -9.72
N HIS A 64 3.65 -9.21 -9.19
CA HIS A 64 3.37 -10.11 -8.07
C HIS A 64 3.65 -11.59 -8.38
N SER A 65 3.55 -12.01 -9.64
CA SER A 65 3.87 -13.38 -10.07
C SER A 65 5.37 -13.63 -10.31
N LEU A 66 6.24 -12.64 -10.16
CA LEU A 66 7.68 -12.82 -10.34
C LEU A 66 8.29 -13.72 -9.27
N ASN A 67 9.12 -14.67 -9.70
CA ASN A 67 9.93 -15.50 -8.82
C ASN A 67 11.33 -14.92 -8.69
N VAL A 68 11.54 -14.12 -7.65
CA VAL A 68 12.81 -13.44 -7.35
C VAL A 68 13.57 -14.26 -6.30
N PRO A 69 14.84 -14.66 -6.52
CA PRO A 69 15.60 -15.51 -5.61
C PRO A 69 16.17 -14.68 -4.45
N ILE A 70 15.29 -14.08 -3.67
CA ILE A 70 15.58 -13.41 -2.40
C ILE A 70 14.87 -14.16 -1.27
N SER A 71 15.32 -13.90 -0.04
CA SER A 71 14.67 -14.47 1.14
C SER A 71 13.18 -14.09 1.20
N ASN A 72 12.34 -15.07 1.55
CA ASN A 72 10.91 -14.91 1.84
C ASN A 72 10.63 -14.81 3.35
N ASP A 73 11.60 -14.37 4.14
CA ASP A 73 11.44 -14.18 5.58
C ASP A 73 10.77 -12.85 5.95
N SER A 74 10.41 -12.04 4.95
CA SER A 74 9.74 -10.75 5.15
C SER A 74 8.39 -10.87 5.83
N GLN A 75 7.64 -11.96 5.64
CA GLN A 75 6.43 -12.23 6.43
C GLN A 75 6.76 -12.38 7.93
N GLN A 76 7.80 -13.14 8.26
CA GLN A 76 8.23 -13.35 9.65
C GLN A 76 8.75 -12.05 10.27
N ARG A 77 9.55 -11.28 9.52
CA ARG A 77 10.01 -9.95 9.95
C ARG A 77 8.86 -8.98 10.14
N TRP A 78 7.83 -9.05 9.31
CA TRP A 78 6.65 -8.21 9.42
C TRP A 78 5.84 -8.51 10.67
N SER A 79 5.54 -9.79 10.93
CA SER A 79 4.93 -10.23 12.20
C SER A 79 5.75 -9.77 13.41
N MET A 80 7.08 -9.94 13.38
CA MET A 80 7.96 -9.51 14.48
C MET A 80 8.02 -7.99 14.65
N THR A 81 8.14 -7.22 13.57
CA THR A 81 8.29 -5.75 13.65
C THR A 81 7.03 -5.11 14.22
N MET A 82 5.86 -5.69 13.97
CA MET A 82 4.58 -5.07 14.36
C MET A 82 4.06 -5.52 15.71
N GLU A 83 4.34 -6.77 16.15
CA GLU A 83 4.19 -7.12 17.57
C GLU A 83 5.08 -6.25 18.46
N ASN A 84 6.19 -5.77 17.91
CA ASN A 84 7.18 -4.95 18.59
C ASN A 84 7.24 -3.54 18.00
N ILE A 85 6.13 -3.00 17.47
CA ILE A 85 6.12 -1.64 16.90
C ILE A 85 6.59 -0.60 17.93
N GLU A 86 6.36 -0.89 19.21
CA GLU A 86 6.86 -0.17 20.39
C GLU A 86 8.38 -0.02 20.46
N LEU A 87 9.13 -0.93 19.82
CA LEU A 87 10.59 -0.95 19.77
C LEU A 87 11.14 -0.17 18.57
N MET A 88 10.30 0.34 17.67
CA MET A 88 10.81 1.13 16.54
C MET A 88 11.32 2.49 17.04
N PRO A 89 12.49 2.99 16.58
CA PRO A 89 13.12 4.20 17.13
C PRO A 89 12.25 5.46 17.12
N PHE A 90 11.31 5.53 16.20
CA PHE A 90 10.39 6.64 16.01
C PHE A 90 9.04 6.47 16.74
N TYR A 91 8.92 5.39 17.51
CA TYR A 91 7.74 5.10 18.33
C TYR A 91 7.64 6.01 19.57
N ASP A 92 8.78 6.50 20.05
CA ASP A 92 8.89 7.45 21.18
C ASP A 92 7.96 8.66 21.00
N VAL A 93 7.80 9.13 19.76
CA VAL A 93 6.91 10.25 19.43
C VAL A 93 5.47 10.01 19.87
N PHE A 94 4.99 8.76 19.79
CA PHE A 94 3.62 8.36 20.07
C PHE A 94 3.44 7.92 21.51
N ARG A 95 4.41 7.18 22.05
CA ARG A 95 4.43 6.80 23.48
C ARG A 95 4.40 8.05 24.36
N ASP A 96 5.22 9.03 24.04
CA ASP A 96 5.39 10.24 24.85
C ASP A 96 4.47 11.38 24.37
N LYS A 97 3.68 11.14 23.31
CA LYS A 97 2.83 12.11 22.61
C LYS A 97 3.52 13.46 22.38
N SER A 98 4.79 13.42 21.98
CA SER A 98 5.66 14.61 21.86
C SER A 98 5.15 15.68 20.88
N TYR A 99 4.23 15.31 19.97
CA TYR A 99 3.53 16.24 19.08
C TYR A 99 2.49 17.11 19.81
N LEU A 100 1.91 16.67 20.93
CA LEU A 100 0.86 17.42 21.65
C LEU A 100 1.37 18.75 22.22
N PRO A 101 2.49 18.80 22.98
CA PRO A 101 3.02 20.08 23.47
C PRO A 101 3.43 21.03 22.36
N LEU A 102 3.78 20.53 21.18
CA LEU A 102 4.13 21.35 20.02
C LEU A 102 2.88 22.01 19.43
N ILE A 103 1.78 21.26 19.33
CA ILE A 103 0.47 21.77 18.89
C ILE A 103 -0.10 22.78 19.89
N GLU A 104 0.00 22.50 21.20
CA GLU A 104 -0.62 23.32 22.24
C GLU A 104 0.02 24.71 22.40
N LYS A 105 1.32 24.84 22.10
CA LYS A 105 2.08 26.10 22.18
C LYS A 105 1.69 27.13 21.11
N ASP A 106 1.21 26.67 19.96
CA ASP A 106 0.78 27.53 18.86
C ASP A 106 -0.75 27.64 18.88
N GLU A 107 -1.27 28.86 18.99
CA GLU A 107 -2.71 29.07 19.13
C GLU A 107 -3.51 28.58 17.91
N GLN A 108 -2.97 28.78 16.70
CA GLN A 108 -3.62 28.36 15.46
C GLN A 108 -3.61 26.82 15.38
N LEU A 109 -2.46 26.19 15.64
CA LEU A 109 -2.37 24.73 15.62
C LEU A 109 -3.27 24.11 16.69
N ARG A 110 -3.32 24.70 17.89
CA ARG A 110 -4.17 24.23 18.98
C ARG A 110 -5.65 24.25 18.58
N GLN A 111 -6.13 25.34 17.99
CA GLN A 111 -7.53 25.43 17.56
C GLN A 111 -7.88 24.38 16.50
N GLU A 112 -6.96 24.08 15.60
CA GLU A 112 -7.25 23.26 14.43
C GLU A 112 -6.96 21.76 14.62
N TYR A 113 -5.93 21.39 15.37
CA TYR A 113 -5.40 20.02 15.41
C TYR A 113 -5.47 19.34 16.78
N TYR A 114 -5.65 20.11 17.88
CA TYR A 114 -5.50 19.57 19.23
C TYR A 114 -6.49 18.43 19.53
N GLU A 115 -7.77 18.61 19.23
CA GLU A 115 -8.78 17.57 19.51
C GLU A 115 -8.52 16.28 18.74
N PHE A 116 -8.09 16.39 17.47
CA PHE A 116 -7.68 15.22 16.70
C PHE A 116 -6.47 14.54 17.34
N ALA A 117 -5.39 15.29 17.56
CA ALA A 117 -4.11 14.77 18.03
C ALA A 117 -4.22 14.16 19.44
N LYS A 118 -5.09 14.72 20.28
CA LYS A 118 -5.36 14.26 21.65
C LYS A 118 -6.08 12.92 21.65
N ASN A 119 -7.11 12.79 20.81
CA ASN A 119 -8.07 11.68 20.85
C ASN A 119 -7.70 10.51 19.93
N ILE A 120 -6.71 10.65 19.04
CA ILE A 120 -6.27 9.52 18.22
C ILE A 120 -5.35 8.56 19.02
N ASP A 121 -5.81 7.33 19.22
CA ASP A 121 -5.00 6.23 19.75
C ASP A 121 -4.33 5.45 18.60
N ILE A 122 -3.26 6.03 18.06
CA ILE A 122 -2.52 5.48 16.91
C ILE A 122 -1.99 4.08 17.21
N ILE A 123 -1.56 3.85 18.45
CA ILE A 123 -0.95 2.59 18.87
C ILE A 123 -1.99 1.47 18.82
N LYS A 124 -3.14 1.69 19.46
CA LYS A 124 -4.24 0.73 19.45
C LYS A 124 -4.75 0.49 18.03
N LEU A 125 -5.03 1.55 17.28
CA LEU A 125 -5.53 1.46 15.91
C LEU A 125 -4.58 0.69 14.99
N ASN A 126 -3.27 0.97 15.07
CA ASN A 126 -2.28 0.26 14.26
C ASN A 126 -2.26 -1.24 14.59
N LYS A 127 -2.25 -1.60 15.88
CA LYS A 127 -2.29 -3.00 16.31
C LYS A 127 -3.57 -3.72 15.85
N ASP A 128 -4.72 -3.06 15.96
CA ASP A 128 -6.01 -3.67 15.60
C ASP A 128 -6.15 -3.85 14.08
N ILE A 129 -5.77 -2.85 13.29
CA ILE A 129 -5.74 -2.94 11.82
C ILE A 129 -4.75 -4.00 11.35
N PHE A 130 -3.59 -4.10 11.99
CA PHE A 130 -2.60 -5.13 11.67
C PHE A 130 -3.16 -6.54 11.93
N ARG A 131 -3.75 -6.76 13.11
CA ARG A 131 -4.39 -8.04 13.45
C ARG A 131 -5.48 -8.43 12.46
N LEU A 132 -6.24 -7.44 11.99
CA LEU A 132 -7.21 -7.62 10.92
C LEU A 132 -6.54 -8.08 9.61
N CYS A 133 -5.51 -7.37 9.15
CA CYS A 133 -4.76 -7.75 7.93
C CYS A 133 -4.22 -9.18 8.04
N TYR A 134 -3.62 -9.53 9.18
CA TYR A 134 -3.09 -10.86 9.44
C TYR A 134 -4.20 -11.92 9.40
N ARG A 135 -5.33 -11.70 10.08
CA ARG A 135 -6.46 -12.64 10.11
C ARG A 135 -7.03 -12.89 8.72
N ILE A 136 -7.20 -11.84 7.91
CA ILE A 136 -7.70 -11.96 6.54
C ILE A 136 -6.68 -12.71 5.66
N CYS A 137 -5.38 -12.45 5.82
CA CYS A 137 -4.35 -13.08 4.99
C CYS A 137 -3.97 -14.50 5.42
N ASP A 138 -4.10 -14.86 6.70
CA ASP A 138 -3.81 -16.22 7.18
C ASP A 138 -4.73 -17.27 6.51
N GLN A 139 -5.91 -16.84 6.07
CA GLN A 139 -6.84 -17.67 5.31
C GLN A 139 -6.33 -18.01 3.91
N THR A 140 -5.58 -17.12 3.26
CA THR A 140 -5.13 -17.33 1.87
C THR A 140 -3.67 -17.72 1.76
N LYS A 141 -2.85 -17.37 2.75
CA LYS A 141 -1.38 -17.58 2.80
C LYS A 141 -0.67 -17.15 1.52
N THR A 142 -1.26 -16.20 0.81
CA THR A 142 -0.76 -15.74 -0.49
C THR A 142 0.32 -14.69 -0.26
N ILE A 143 1.55 -15.07 -0.54
CA ILE A 143 2.74 -14.20 -0.50
C ILE A 143 3.25 -14.02 -1.92
N VAL A 144 3.48 -12.77 -2.31
CA VAL A 144 3.88 -12.37 -3.67
C VAL A 144 5.14 -11.53 -3.61
N PHE A 145 5.87 -11.41 -4.71
CA PHE A 145 6.92 -10.39 -4.79
C PHE A 145 6.25 -9.02 -4.88
N SER A 146 6.23 -8.28 -3.76
CA SER A 146 5.49 -7.03 -3.59
C SER A 146 6.41 -5.83 -3.74
N HIS A 147 5.88 -4.75 -4.29
CA HIS A 147 6.57 -3.48 -4.46
C HIS A 147 6.84 -2.81 -3.11
N ASN A 148 5.84 -2.84 -2.23
CA ASN A 148 5.78 -2.24 -0.89
C ASN A 148 5.84 -0.72 -0.81
N ASP A 149 5.91 -0.06 -1.95
CA ASP A 149 5.83 1.39 -2.06
C ASP A 149 5.04 1.77 -3.31
N PHE A 150 3.87 1.17 -3.48
CA PHE A 150 3.04 1.30 -4.68
C PHE A 150 2.29 2.64 -4.76
N ASN A 151 2.97 3.73 -4.39
CA ASN A 151 2.49 5.09 -4.48
C ASN A 151 2.24 5.49 -5.94
N ARG A 152 1.36 6.46 -6.14
CA ARG A 152 0.94 6.91 -7.48
C ARG A 152 2.11 7.28 -8.38
N ASN A 153 3.06 8.03 -7.83
CA ASN A 153 4.23 8.55 -8.55
C ASN A 153 5.24 7.47 -8.96
N ASN A 154 5.12 6.26 -8.39
CA ASN A 154 5.99 5.13 -8.73
C ASN A 154 5.45 4.33 -9.94
N ARG A 155 4.46 4.89 -10.64
CA ARG A 155 3.81 4.31 -11.83
C ARG A 155 3.94 5.31 -12.97
N ILE A 156 4.73 4.97 -13.98
CA ILE A 156 5.01 5.83 -15.13
C ILE A 156 4.30 5.30 -16.36
N ILE A 157 3.57 6.16 -17.06
CA ILE A 157 2.99 5.86 -18.38
C ILE A 157 3.99 6.27 -19.45
N ASN A 158 4.45 5.29 -20.24
CA ASN A 158 5.33 5.47 -21.39
C ASN A 158 4.74 4.71 -22.59
N ASN A 159 4.38 5.42 -23.67
CA ASN A 159 3.83 4.82 -24.90
C ASN A 159 2.75 3.77 -24.63
N ASP A 160 1.73 4.13 -23.85
CA ASP A 160 0.61 3.26 -23.43
C ASP A 160 0.95 2.06 -22.54
N GLN A 161 2.21 1.91 -22.13
CA GLN A 161 2.68 0.94 -21.15
C GLN A 161 2.83 1.58 -19.77
N ILE A 162 2.63 0.77 -18.72
CA ILE A 162 2.88 1.17 -17.34
C ILE A 162 4.20 0.55 -16.91
N VAL A 163 5.14 1.41 -16.52
CA VAL A 163 6.45 1.05 -15.98
C VAL A 163 6.47 1.39 -14.50
N LEU A 164 6.87 0.44 -13.67
CA LEU A 164 7.04 0.63 -12.24
C LEU A 164 8.47 1.13 -11.94
N ILE A 165 8.62 1.93 -10.90
CA ILE A 165 9.91 2.47 -10.45
C ILE A 165 10.00 2.46 -8.92
N ASP A 166 11.20 2.69 -8.37
CA ASP A 166 11.46 2.79 -6.93
C ASP A 166 11.21 1.49 -6.14
N PHE A 167 12.06 0.50 -6.38
CA PHE A 167 11.93 -0.86 -5.84
C PHE A 167 12.66 -1.08 -4.50
N ASP A 168 12.95 0.00 -3.77
CA ASP A 168 13.85 -0.04 -2.60
C ASP A 168 13.28 -0.85 -1.43
N TYR A 169 11.95 -0.88 -1.34
CA TYR A 169 11.20 -1.64 -0.35
C TYR A 169 10.71 -2.99 -0.86
N SER A 170 10.99 -3.34 -2.13
CA SER A 170 10.46 -4.56 -2.72
C SER A 170 10.99 -5.83 -2.03
N THR A 171 10.07 -6.70 -1.65
CA THR A 171 10.33 -7.98 -0.98
C THR A 171 9.08 -8.85 -1.06
N TYR A 172 9.19 -10.12 -0.70
CA TYR A 172 8.02 -10.98 -0.61
C TYR A 172 7.05 -10.52 0.48
N TYR A 173 5.80 -10.26 0.15
CA TYR A 173 4.85 -9.76 1.12
C TYR A 173 3.40 -10.07 0.73
N HIS A 174 2.44 -9.69 1.57
CA HIS A 174 1.03 -9.87 1.26
C HIS A 174 0.63 -8.95 0.10
N ARG A 175 0.00 -9.52 -0.94
CA ARG A 175 -0.45 -8.76 -2.13
C ARG A 175 -1.37 -7.59 -1.78
N GLY A 176 -2.11 -7.71 -0.66
CA GLY A 176 -2.97 -6.66 -0.15
C GLY A 176 -2.22 -5.35 0.12
N ASN A 177 -0.92 -5.39 0.42
CA ASN A 177 -0.14 -4.19 0.71
C ASN A 177 -0.10 -3.21 -0.46
N ASP A 178 0.25 -3.69 -1.66
CA ASP A 178 0.30 -2.84 -2.85
C ASP A 178 -1.11 -2.47 -3.33
N ILE A 179 -2.06 -3.41 -3.25
CA ILE A 179 -3.44 -3.19 -3.71
C ILE A 179 -4.17 -2.20 -2.78
N GLY A 180 -4.01 -2.33 -1.47
CA GLY A 180 -4.55 -1.40 -0.48
C GLY A 180 -3.92 -0.02 -0.60
N ARG A 181 -2.59 0.05 -0.82
CA ARG A 181 -1.92 1.33 -1.10
C ARG A 181 -2.48 2.00 -2.36
N TYR A 182 -2.73 1.24 -3.43
CA TYR A 182 -3.40 1.75 -4.64
C TYR A 182 -4.76 2.37 -4.33
N PHE A 183 -5.65 1.62 -3.66
CA PHE A 183 -7.00 2.10 -3.35
C PHE A 183 -7.02 3.23 -2.31
N SER A 184 -5.96 3.37 -1.52
CA SER A 184 -5.85 4.45 -0.54
C SER A 184 -5.75 5.86 -1.13
N ASN A 185 -5.55 5.93 -2.46
CA ASN A 185 -5.40 7.16 -3.22
C ASN A 185 -6.04 7.04 -4.63
N TYR A 186 -7.08 6.22 -4.77
CA TYR A 186 -7.77 5.96 -6.04
C TYR A 186 -8.70 7.12 -6.39
N LYS A 187 -8.53 7.69 -7.60
CA LYS A 187 -9.30 8.88 -8.06
C LYS A 187 -9.21 10.09 -7.14
N HIS A 188 -8.12 10.23 -6.40
CA HIS A 188 -7.80 11.50 -5.72
C HIS A 188 -7.11 12.45 -6.71
N HIS A 189 -7.34 13.75 -6.60
CA HIS A 189 -6.64 14.76 -7.38
C HIS A 189 -5.24 15.02 -6.81
N ASP A 190 -5.09 14.93 -5.48
CA ASP A 190 -3.78 14.90 -4.84
C ASP A 190 -3.01 13.64 -5.28
N ASN A 191 -1.68 13.75 -5.33
CA ASN A 191 -0.83 12.66 -5.77
C ASN A 191 -0.48 11.66 -4.67
N MET A 192 -0.86 11.91 -3.41
CA MET A 192 -0.47 11.05 -2.28
C MET A 192 -1.48 10.98 -1.13
N PHE A 193 -2.09 12.09 -0.69
CA PHE A 193 -2.87 12.12 0.57
C PHE A 193 -4.22 12.85 0.43
N GLY A 194 -4.91 12.62 -0.68
CA GLY A 194 -6.24 13.19 -0.92
C GLY A 194 -7.30 12.72 0.08
N ASP A 195 -8.40 13.45 0.14
CA ASP A 195 -9.55 13.20 1.01
C ASP A 195 -10.87 13.00 0.23
N GLU A 196 -10.76 12.67 -1.06
CA GLU A 196 -11.91 12.47 -1.94
C GLU A 196 -12.67 11.15 -1.71
N GLY A 197 -12.36 10.47 -0.60
CA GLY A 197 -13.02 9.24 -0.16
C GLY A 197 -12.42 7.97 -0.76
N PHE A 198 -13.17 6.87 -0.63
CA PHE A 198 -12.73 5.52 -1.00
C PHE A 198 -13.71 4.89 -1.99
N PRO A 199 -13.24 4.16 -3.02
CA PRO A 199 -14.11 3.56 -4.03
C PRO A 199 -15.19 2.67 -3.44
N ASN A 200 -16.31 2.53 -4.15
CA ASN A 200 -17.28 1.48 -3.86
C ASN A 200 -16.80 0.11 -4.38
N ASP A 201 -17.50 -0.96 -3.98
CA ASP A 201 -17.12 -2.32 -4.36
C ASP A 201 -17.13 -2.53 -5.89
N GLU A 202 -18.07 -1.92 -6.63
CA GLU A 202 -18.13 -2.03 -8.09
C GLU A 202 -16.90 -1.39 -8.76
N GLU A 203 -16.49 -0.23 -8.28
CA GLU A 203 -15.27 0.44 -8.74
C GLU A 203 -14.01 -0.36 -8.41
N MET A 204 -13.93 -0.93 -7.20
CA MET A 204 -12.82 -1.82 -6.82
C MET A 204 -12.77 -3.06 -7.74
N ASN A 205 -13.92 -3.63 -8.07
CA ASN A 205 -14.02 -4.84 -8.87
C ASN A 205 -13.43 -4.69 -10.27
N ILE A 206 -13.47 -3.49 -10.86
CA ILE A 206 -12.82 -3.22 -12.17
C ILE A 206 -11.34 -3.61 -12.14
N PHE A 207 -10.63 -3.18 -11.10
CA PHE A 207 -9.22 -3.48 -10.92
C PHE A 207 -9.01 -4.92 -10.42
N LEU A 208 -9.75 -5.31 -9.38
CA LEU A 208 -9.53 -6.59 -8.68
C LEU A 208 -9.84 -7.79 -9.57
N ASP A 209 -10.88 -7.69 -10.39
CA ASP A 209 -11.26 -8.76 -11.31
C ASP A 209 -10.20 -8.94 -12.40
N GLU A 210 -9.73 -7.87 -13.02
CA GLU A 210 -8.65 -7.97 -14.00
C GLU A 210 -7.34 -8.47 -13.37
N TYR A 211 -7.02 -7.99 -12.16
CA TYR A 211 -5.84 -8.40 -11.42
C TYR A 211 -5.86 -9.91 -11.12
N ARG A 212 -6.96 -10.45 -10.59
CA ARG A 212 -7.01 -11.87 -10.18
C ARG A 212 -6.92 -12.82 -11.37
N HIS A 213 -7.56 -12.49 -12.50
CA HIS A 213 -7.48 -13.29 -13.73
C HIS A 213 -6.04 -13.32 -14.25
N GLU A 214 -5.40 -12.15 -14.37
CA GLU A 214 -4.02 -12.07 -14.86
C GLU A 214 -3.03 -12.70 -13.88
N PHE A 215 -3.26 -12.60 -12.57
CA PHE A 215 -2.42 -13.21 -11.55
C PHE A 215 -2.48 -14.74 -11.62
N VAL A 216 -3.69 -15.33 -11.67
CA VAL A 216 -3.84 -16.79 -11.82
C VAL A 216 -3.19 -17.27 -13.12
N ARG A 217 -3.39 -16.56 -14.23
CA ARG A 217 -2.76 -16.88 -15.52
C ARG A 217 -1.22 -16.94 -15.41
N ASN A 218 -0.61 -15.92 -14.83
CA ASN A 218 0.86 -15.84 -14.72
C ASN A 218 1.41 -16.81 -13.66
N PHE A 219 0.76 -16.93 -12.51
CA PHE A 219 1.21 -17.77 -11.41
C PHE A 219 1.20 -19.26 -11.77
N PHE A 220 0.14 -19.73 -12.43
CA PHE A 220 0.01 -21.12 -12.89
C PHE A 220 0.60 -21.36 -14.30
N LYS A 221 1.19 -20.33 -14.93
CA LYS A 221 1.84 -20.39 -16.24
C LYS A 221 0.92 -20.88 -17.37
N PHE A 222 -0.33 -20.41 -17.36
CA PHE A 222 -1.28 -20.70 -18.43
C PHE A 222 -0.93 -19.85 -19.67
N ASN A 223 -0.40 -20.51 -20.71
CA ASN A 223 0.11 -19.82 -21.91
C ASN A 223 -0.92 -19.69 -23.06
N ASN A 224 -2.07 -20.37 -22.99
CA ASN A 224 -3.08 -20.43 -24.07
C ASN A 224 -4.52 -20.28 -23.53
N SER A 225 -5.44 -19.83 -24.40
CA SER A 225 -6.88 -19.65 -24.16
C SER A 225 -7.67 -20.93 -23.88
N ASN A 226 -7.08 -22.11 -24.08
CA ASN A 226 -7.74 -23.39 -23.78
C ASN A 226 -7.82 -23.70 -22.27
N ASN A 227 -7.41 -22.77 -21.40
CA ASN A 227 -7.41 -22.94 -19.95
C ASN A 227 -8.47 -22.10 -19.24
N ASP A 228 -9.36 -21.42 -19.95
CA ASP A 228 -10.32 -20.48 -19.36
C ASP A 228 -11.23 -21.19 -18.33
N ASP A 229 -11.73 -22.40 -18.63
CA ASP A 229 -12.51 -23.21 -17.68
C ASP A 229 -11.75 -23.53 -16.38
N TYR A 230 -10.44 -23.81 -16.47
CA TYR A 230 -9.59 -24.07 -15.29
C TYR A 230 -9.30 -22.80 -14.50
N ILE A 231 -9.15 -21.67 -15.18
CA ILE A 231 -8.99 -20.36 -14.54
C ILE A 231 -10.25 -20.05 -13.74
N ASP A 232 -11.43 -20.24 -14.33
CA ASP A 232 -12.71 -20.01 -13.65
C ASP A 232 -12.88 -20.91 -12.41
N GLU A 233 -12.49 -22.17 -12.50
CA GLU A 233 -12.49 -23.08 -11.33
C GLU A 233 -11.57 -22.57 -10.21
N ILE A 234 -10.35 -22.13 -10.53
CA ILE A 234 -9.41 -21.56 -9.56
C ILE A 234 -9.96 -20.26 -8.97
N LEU A 235 -10.57 -19.41 -9.78
CA LEU A 235 -11.15 -18.13 -9.36
C LEU A 235 -12.38 -18.28 -8.46
N ASN A 236 -13.06 -19.43 -8.53
CA ASN A 236 -14.14 -19.80 -7.61
C ASN A 236 -13.62 -20.32 -6.26
N ASN A 237 -12.32 -20.64 -6.14
CA ASN A 237 -11.72 -20.92 -4.84
C ASN A 237 -11.71 -19.64 -3.99
N HIS A 238 -12.07 -19.75 -2.72
CA HIS A 238 -12.06 -18.66 -1.75
C HIS A 238 -10.77 -17.81 -1.81
N HIS A 239 -9.61 -18.43 -2.01
CA HIS A 239 -8.30 -17.77 -2.05
C HIS A 239 -8.14 -16.71 -3.15
N TYR A 240 -8.82 -16.92 -4.28
CA TYR A 240 -8.77 -16.03 -5.46
C TYR A 240 -10.12 -15.38 -5.75
N SER A 241 -11.09 -15.58 -4.87
CA SER A 241 -12.41 -15.01 -5.00
C SER A 241 -12.35 -13.48 -4.92
N LEU A 242 -13.23 -12.83 -5.67
CA LEU A 242 -13.34 -11.38 -5.68
C LEU A 242 -13.72 -10.81 -4.30
N GLN A 243 -14.48 -11.58 -3.51
CA GLN A 243 -14.83 -11.21 -2.13
C GLN A 243 -13.58 -11.17 -1.24
N GLN A 244 -12.75 -12.22 -1.29
CA GLN A 244 -11.53 -12.28 -0.50
C GLN A 244 -10.54 -11.18 -0.90
N LEU A 245 -10.37 -10.91 -2.19
CA LEU A 245 -9.50 -9.82 -2.64
C LEU A 245 -10.01 -8.44 -2.19
N ARG A 246 -11.33 -8.21 -2.18
CA ARG A 246 -11.93 -6.97 -1.64
C ARG A 246 -11.61 -6.82 -0.16
N ALA A 247 -11.81 -7.88 0.63
CA ALA A 247 -11.50 -7.89 2.05
C ALA A 247 -10.02 -7.56 2.34
N GLU A 248 -9.09 -8.22 1.64
CA GLU A 248 -7.66 -7.92 1.71
C GLU A 248 -7.38 -6.45 1.38
N SER A 249 -7.93 -5.97 0.26
CA SER A 249 -7.71 -4.60 -0.21
C SER A 249 -8.21 -3.54 0.78
N LYS A 250 -9.40 -3.75 1.35
CA LYS A 250 -9.98 -2.85 2.37
C LYS A 250 -9.12 -2.83 3.63
N ALA A 251 -8.72 -3.99 4.15
CA ALA A 251 -7.88 -4.08 5.34
C ALA A 251 -6.52 -3.39 5.17
N PHE A 252 -5.84 -3.62 4.05
CA PHE A 252 -4.56 -2.96 3.77
C PHE A 252 -4.71 -1.49 3.38
N THR A 253 -5.88 -1.05 2.92
CA THR A 253 -6.18 0.38 2.82
C THR A 253 -6.20 1.03 4.20
N LEU A 254 -6.89 0.43 5.18
CA LEU A 254 -6.85 0.92 6.56
C LEU A 254 -5.41 0.99 7.09
N LEU A 255 -4.59 -0.01 6.75
CA LEU A 255 -3.18 -0.02 7.10
C LEU A 255 -2.41 1.15 6.46
N ALA A 256 -2.65 1.45 5.19
CA ALA A 256 -2.07 2.60 4.52
C ALA A 256 -2.44 3.92 5.23
N TYR A 257 -3.73 4.11 5.55
CA TYR A 257 -4.21 5.31 6.24
C TYR A 257 -3.59 5.51 7.63
N ILE A 258 -3.48 4.45 8.45
CA ILE A 258 -2.86 4.58 9.78
C ILE A 258 -1.34 4.81 9.67
N ILE A 259 -0.67 4.23 8.68
CA ILE A 259 0.75 4.51 8.40
C ILE A 259 0.95 5.97 7.99
N ASP A 260 0.09 6.51 7.13
CA ASP A 260 0.17 7.90 6.68
C ASP A 260 -0.09 8.87 7.85
N THR A 261 -1.04 8.52 8.73
CA THR A 261 -1.35 9.27 9.94
C THR A 261 -0.16 9.33 10.89
N TYR A 262 0.41 8.16 11.15
CA TYR A 262 1.64 7.97 11.92
C TYR A 262 2.79 8.80 11.31
N PHE A 263 3.04 8.65 10.02
CA PHE A 263 4.13 9.32 9.32
C PHE A 263 3.97 10.84 9.39
N GLY A 264 2.75 11.35 9.23
CA GLY A 264 2.45 12.76 9.27
C GLY A 264 2.77 13.41 10.63
N LEU A 265 2.35 12.79 11.74
CA LEU A 265 2.69 13.29 13.09
C LEU A 265 4.19 13.24 13.36
N TRP A 266 4.87 12.17 12.93
CA TRP A 266 6.32 12.07 13.07
C TRP A 266 7.04 13.18 12.30
N GLN A 267 6.70 13.39 11.03
CA GLN A 267 7.26 14.48 10.22
C GLN A 267 7.00 15.86 10.83
N PHE A 268 5.83 16.08 11.44
CA PHE A 268 5.55 17.32 12.18
C PHE A 268 6.52 17.52 13.35
N THR A 269 6.86 16.49 14.12
CA THR A 269 7.83 16.65 15.23
C THR A 269 9.23 17.01 14.77
N LEU A 270 9.61 16.67 13.53
CA LEU A 270 10.91 17.00 12.95
C LEU A 270 10.98 18.46 12.47
N ASP A 271 9.85 19.06 12.10
CA ASP A 271 9.78 20.43 11.58
C ASP A 271 8.51 21.18 12.07
N PRO A 272 8.31 21.36 13.38
CA PRO A 272 7.03 21.83 13.92
C PRO A 272 6.68 23.27 13.53
N ASN A 273 7.69 24.07 13.20
CA ASN A 273 7.52 25.47 12.82
C ASN A 273 7.57 25.71 11.30
N GLY A 274 8.07 24.74 10.53
CA GLY A 274 8.24 24.87 9.08
C GLY A 274 7.04 24.39 8.28
N SER A 275 7.07 24.70 6.97
CA SER A 275 5.98 24.36 6.05
C SER A 275 5.83 22.86 5.85
N ARG A 276 6.93 22.09 5.96
CA ARG A 276 6.90 20.64 5.80
C ARG A 276 6.16 19.99 6.96
N GLY A 277 6.48 20.36 8.20
CA GLY A 277 5.77 19.80 9.36
C GLY A 277 4.30 20.16 9.37
N LYS A 278 3.94 21.40 9.02
CA LYS A 278 2.52 21.82 8.92
C LYS A 278 1.75 21.04 7.85
N TYR A 279 2.36 20.83 6.67
CA TYR A 279 1.79 20.00 5.62
C TYR A 279 1.50 18.57 6.13
N PHE A 280 2.48 17.95 6.78
CA PHE A 280 2.32 16.59 7.29
C PHE A 280 1.41 16.47 8.50
N LEU A 281 1.27 17.52 9.31
CA LEU A 281 0.26 17.59 10.37
C LEU A 281 -1.16 17.59 9.77
N ASN A 282 -1.37 18.32 8.67
CA ASN A 282 -2.62 18.27 7.93
C ASN A 282 -2.90 16.87 7.36
N VAL A 283 -1.90 16.26 6.71
CA VAL A 283 -1.99 14.86 6.25
C VAL A 283 -2.39 13.93 7.39
N ALA A 284 -1.76 14.07 8.57
CA ALA A 284 -2.08 13.23 9.71
C ALA A 284 -3.53 13.35 10.15
N LYS A 285 -4.03 14.59 10.27
CA LYS A 285 -5.42 14.87 10.64
C LYS A 285 -6.40 14.30 9.63
N THR A 286 -6.20 14.60 8.34
CA THR A 286 -7.06 14.14 7.26
C THR A 286 -7.13 12.62 7.23
N ARG A 287 -5.98 11.94 7.14
CA ARG A 287 -5.92 10.48 7.05
C ARG A 287 -6.44 9.80 8.31
N GLY A 288 -6.17 10.36 9.49
CA GLY A 288 -6.65 9.79 10.75
C GLY A 288 -8.17 9.95 10.92
N MET A 289 -8.76 11.05 10.45
CA MET A 289 -10.21 11.26 10.47
C MET A 289 -10.91 10.35 9.46
N GLU A 290 -10.41 10.30 8.22
CA GLU A 290 -10.97 9.43 7.18
C GLU A 290 -10.86 7.94 7.55
N LEU A 291 -9.77 7.53 8.21
CA LEU A 291 -9.61 6.17 8.71
C LEU A 291 -10.80 5.77 9.60
N LYS A 292 -11.20 6.62 10.55
CA LYS A 292 -12.36 6.34 11.42
C LYS A 292 -13.65 6.20 10.60
N CYS A 293 -13.85 7.05 9.60
CA CYS A 293 -14.99 6.95 8.68
C CYS A 293 -14.99 5.65 7.87
N LEU A 294 -13.83 5.22 7.36
CA LEU A 294 -13.68 3.98 6.61
C LEU A 294 -13.90 2.74 7.46
N ILE A 295 -13.38 2.71 8.68
CA ILE A 295 -13.65 1.62 9.62
C ILE A 295 -15.16 1.49 9.84
N GLN A 296 -15.87 2.59 10.11
CA GLN A 296 -17.32 2.55 10.30
C GLN A 296 -18.05 2.07 9.04
N ARG A 297 -17.62 2.54 7.86
CA ARG A 297 -18.18 2.10 6.59
C ARG A 297 -17.98 0.59 6.37
N PHE A 298 -16.77 0.07 6.54
CA PHE A 298 -16.47 -1.35 6.32
C PHE A 298 -17.12 -2.25 7.37
N ILE A 299 -17.35 -1.75 8.58
CA ILE A 299 -18.20 -2.44 9.55
C ILE A 299 -19.62 -2.53 9.02
N ASN A 300 -20.21 -1.44 8.53
CA ASN A 300 -21.61 -1.38 8.09
C ASN A 300 -21.88 -2.10 6.74
N ASP A 301 -20.87 -2.17 5.87
CA ASP A 301 -20.93 -3.00 4.67
C ASP A 301 -21.05 -4.49 5.09
N ASN A 302 -21.56 -5.37 4.21
CA ASN A 302 -21.69 -6.83 4.47
C ASN A 302 -20.36 -7.56 4.80
N ASP A 303 -19.27 -6.82 5.03
CA ASP A 303 -18.01 -7.26 5.60
C ASP A 303 -18.04 -7.32 7.14
N HIS A 304 -19.18 -7.01 7.78
CA HIS A 304 -19.43 -7.02 9.23
C HIS A 304 -18.62 -8.06 10.02
N MET A 305 -18.60 -9.34 9.61
CA MET A 305 -17.92 -10.40 10.37
C MET A 305 -16.39 -10.25 10.41
N GLN A 306 -15.78 -9.66 9.38
CA GLN A 306 -14.33 -9.53 9.31
C GLN A 306 -13.84 -8.29 10.07
N PHE A 307 -14.62 -7.20 10.03
CA PHE A 307 -14.22 -5.89 10.56
C PHE A 307 -14.84 -5.56 11.94
N ALA A 308 -15.83 -6.33 12.43
CA ALA A 308 -16.54 -6.08 13.70
C ALA A 308 -15.66 -6.00 14.97
N HIS A 309 -14.41 -6.46 14.90
CA HIS A 309 -13.47 -6.38 16.01
C HIS A 309 -12.74 -5.03 16.11
N LEU A 310 -12.87 -4.15 15.10
CA LEU A 310 -12.37 -2.79 15.17
C LEU A 310 -13.32 -1.93 16.02
N THR A 311 -12.78 -1.20 17.00
CA THR A 311 -13.54 -0.24 17.81
C THR A 311 -13.13 1.18 17.45
N CYS A 312 -14.10 2.01 17.07
CA CYS A 312 -13.91 3.45 16.84
C CYS A 312 -14.14 4.24 18.13
N ASP A 313 -13.41 3.90 19.20
CA ASP A 313 -13.36 4.75 20.40
C ASP A 313 -12.21 5.75 20.30
#